data_AF-A0A7J0CSD9-F1
#
_entry.id   AF-A0A7J0CSD9-F1
#
_cell.length_a   1.000
_cell.length_b   1.000
_cell.length_c   1.000
_cell.angle_alpha   90.00
_cell.angle_beta   90.00
_cell.angle_gamma   90.00
#
_symmetry.space_group_name_H-M   'P 1'
#
loop_
_entity.id
_entity.type
_entity.pdbx_description
1 polymer ?
#
loop_
_entity_poly.entity_id
_entity_poly.type
_entity_poly.pdbx_seq_one_letter_code
_entity_poly.pdbx_strand_id
1 'polypeptide(L)'
;MVGIAAFHLARKKHIPVMRTSLRLGLVTVVIAGLLTAVSGDSLAKVMFRQQPMKMAAAEALWDGQNGAPFSIFAYGDVSEGHNSVEISLPGVLSFLADNDPNSYVPGINDINKAQEEKYGPGDYRPNIPVAFWSFRWMIGFGMASFGLGILGLWLTRRKFLLPPALRTGEDEVPNLVLFRNKALSPKFTKLYWLTALWTLLFPLIANSWGWIFTEMGRQPWVVYGVLQTRDGVSPGVSQGEILTSMILFTLIYAVLAVIEVKLLVKYIKAGPPELTESDLNPPTRINGHDDEDADRPMAFSY
;
A
#
# COMPACT_ATOMS: atom_id res chain seq x y z
N MET A 1 9.27 -1.30 -8.66
CA MET A 1 10.70 -0.92 -8.85
C MET A 1 11.59 -1.32 -7.68
N VAL A 2 11.31 -0.85 -6.46
CA VAL A 2 12.14 -1.13 -5.26
C VAL A 2 12.41 -2.62 -5.06
N GLY A 3 11.37 -3.47 -5.06
CA GLY A 3 11.54 -4.91 -4.87
C GLY A 3 12.37 -5.61 -5.96
N ILE A 4 12.21 -5.21 -7.23
CA ILE A 4 12.98 -5.77 -8.35
C ILE A 4 14.45 -5.34 -8.26
N ALA A 5 14.71 -4.07 -7.95
CA ALA A 5 16.06 -3.57 -7.74
C ALA A 5 16.75 -4.25 -6.55
N ALA A 6 16.03 -4.44 -5.45
CA ALA A 6 16.50 -5.19 -4.29
C ALA A 6 16.87 -6.64 -4.64
N PHE A 7 16.04 -7.32 -5.44
CA PHE A 7 16.28 -8.70 -5.88
C PHE A 7 17.58 -8.87 -6.67
N HIS A 8 17.88 -7.93 -7.58
CA HIS A 8 19.10 -7.97 -8.41
C HIS A 8 20.34 -7.51 -7.65
N LEU A 9 20.23 -6.44 -6.85
CA LEU A 9 21.34 -5.95 -6.02
C LEU A 9 21.77 -6.97 -4.96
N ALA A 10 20.81 -7.70 -4.36
CA ALA A 10 21.12 -8.80 -3.44
C ALA A 10 21.92 -9.94 -4.10
N ARG A 11 21.82 -10.09 -5.42
CA ARG A 11 22.59 -11.06 -6.22
C ARG A 11 23.78 -10.45 -6.95
N LYS A 12 24.09 -9.16 -6.73
CA LYS A 12 25.17 -8.42 -7.39
C LYS A 12 25.05 -8.43 -8.92
N LYS A 13 23.82 -8.31 -9.46
CA LYS A 13 23.54 -8.25 -10.91
C LYS A 13 23.02 -6.87 -11.33
N HIS A 14 23.34 -6.47 -12.56
CA HIS A 14 22.86 -5.22 -13.20
C HIS A 14 23.00 -3.98 -12.30
N ILE A 15 24.14 -3.87 -11.61
CA ILE A 15 24.31 -2.96 -10.47
C ILE A 15 24.04 -1.49 -10.83
N PRO A 16 24.61 -0.92 -11.92
CA PRO A 16 24.42 0.50 -12.23
C PRO A 16 22.94 0.86 -12.42
N VAL A 17 22.24 0.10 -13.26
CA VAL A 17 20.81 0.29 -13.54
C VAL A 17 19.98 0.10 -12.26
N MET A 18 20.22 -0.97 -11.51
CA MET A 18 19.42 -1.29 -10.33
C MET A 18 19.62 -0.32 -9.19
N ARG A 19 20.80 0.31 -9.05
CA ARG A 19 21.01 1.37 -8.06
C ARG A 19 20.17 2.60 -8.36
N THR A 20 20.13 3.02 -9.61
CA THR A 20 19.32 4.15 -10.06
C THR A 20 17.83 3.83 -9.91
N SER A 21 17.38 2.65 -10.35
CA SER A 21 16.00 2.20 -10.19
C SER A 21 15.59 2.08 -8.72
N LEU A 22 16.49 1.60 -7.84
CA LEU A 22 16.24 1.54 -6.40
C LEU A 22 16.02 2.95 -5.84
N ARG A 23 16.92 3.89 -6.13
CA ARG A 23 16.83 5.26 -5.59
C ARG A 23 15.56 5.94 -6.07
N LEU A 24 15.25 5.87 -7.37
CA LEU A 24 14.03 6.44 -7.94
C LEU A 24 12.80 5.81 -7.27
N GLY A 25 12.73 4.47 -7.23
CA GLY A 25 11.61 3.76 -6.63
C GLY A 25 11.40 4.10 -5.14
N LEU A 26 12.48 4.25 -4.37
CA LEU A 26 12.39 4.62 -2.95
C LEU A 26 11.86 6.05 -2.78
N VAL A 27 12.32 7.01 -3.59
CA VAL A 27 11.81 8.38 -3.57
C VAL A 27 10.33 8.40 -3.94
N THR A 28 9.95 7.70 -5.01
CA THR A 28 8.54 7.60 -5.43
C THR A 28 7.65 7.01 -4.35
N VAL A 29 8.05 5.90 -3.71
CA VAL A 29 7.25 5.27 -2.64
C VAL A 29 7.08 6.21 -1.44
N VAL A 30 8.11 6.95 -1.06
CA VAL A 30 8.01 7.92 0.05
C VAL A 30 7.09 9.07 -0.32
N ILE A 31 7.29 9.71 -1.47
CA ILE A 31 6.45 10.85 -1.88
C ILE A 31 4.99 10.40 -2.06
N ALA A 32 4.76 9.31 -2.80
CA ALA A 32 3.42 8.79 -3.02
C ALA A 32 2.77 8.34 -1.70
N GLY A 33 3.49 7.64 -0.83
CA GLY A 33 2.98 7.22 0.48
C GLY A 33 2.58 8.39 1.37
N LEU A 34 3.37 9.47 1.39
CA LEU A 34 3.03 10.69 2.11
C LEU A 34 1.76 11.35 1.54
N LEU A 35 1.68 11.48 0.22
CA LEU A 35 0.50 12.04 -0.45
C LEU A 35 -0.75 11.19 -0.17
N THR A 36 -0.63 9.87 -0.23
CA THR A 36 -1.72 8.93 0.08
C THR A 36 -2.17 9.06 1.54
N ALA A 37 -1.24 9.18 2.49
CA ALA A 37 -1.57 9.35 3.91
C ALA A 37 -2.35 10.66 4.16
N VAL A 38 -1.88 11.78 3.58
CA VAL A 38 -2.56 13.09 3.70
C VAL A 38 -3.94 13.07 3.04
N SER A 39 -4.05 12.48 1.84
CA SER A 39 -5.35 12.33 1.17
C SER A 39 -6.29 11.42 1.95
N GLY A 40 -5.76 10.35 2.56
CA GLY A 40 -6.53 9.39 3.34
C GLY A 40 -7.13 10.01 4.59
N ASP A 41 -6.36 10.80 5.33
CA ASP A 41 -6.85 11.56 6.49
C ASP A 41 -8.00 12.51 6.10
N SER A 42 -7.84 13.23 4.99
CA SER A 42 -8.88 14.14 4.49
C SER A 42 -10.17 13.39 4.13
N LEU A 43 -10.07 12.23 3.47
CA LEU A 43 -11.22 11.39 3.11
C LEU A 43 -11.86 10.72 4.34
N ALA A 44 -11.07 10.33 5.34
CA ALA A 44 -11.56 9.72 6.57
C ALA A 44 -12.47 10.69 7.34
N LYS A 45 -12.07 11.96 7.46
CA LYS A 45 -12.88 13.02 8.09
C LYS A 45 -14.23 13.22 7.40
N VAL A 46 -14.24 13.19 6.07
CA VAL A 46 -15.50 13.22 5.30
C VAL A 46 -16.34 11.97 5.58
N MET A 47 -15.71 10.81 5.74
CA MET A 47 -16.40 9.55 6.03
C MET A 47 -17.06 9.54 7.40
N PHE A 48 -16.47 10.16 8.44
CA PHE A 48 -17.12 10.33 9.75
C PHE A 48 -18.44 11.11 9.65
N ARG A 49 -18.56 12.00 8.66
CA ARG A 49 -19.79 12.77 8.42
C ARG A 49 -20.78 12.02 7.52
N GLN A 50 -20.30 11.40 6.45
CA GLN A 50 -21.17 10.79 5.43
C GLN A 50 -21.59 9.36 5.78
N GLN A 51 -20.69 8.55 6.35
CA GLN A 51 -20.93 7.14 6.68
C GLN A 51 -20.33 6.82 8.05
N PRO A 52 -20.89 7.37 9.14
CA PRO A 52 -20.35 7.19 10.49
C PRO A 52 -20.29 5.71 10.89
N MET A 53 -21.26 4.88 10.47
CA MET A 53 -21.27 3.43 10.75
C MET A 53 -20.01 2.73 10.25
N LYS A 54 -19.53 3.12 9.05
CA LYS A 54 -18.31 2.54 8.46
C LYS A 54 -17.09 2.85 9.32
N MET A 55 -16.99 4.07 9.84
CA MET A 55 -15.86 4.50 10.66
C MET A 55 -15.94 3.92 12.07
N ALA A 56 -17.12 3.88 12.69
CA ALA A 56 -17.32 3.24 13.98
C ALA A 56 -16.99 1.73 13.92
N ALA A 57 -17.41 1.05 12.85
CA ALA A 57 -17.03 -0.35 12.58
C ALA A 57 -15.52 -0.51 12.31
N ALA A 58 -14.89 0.44 11.63
CA ALA A 58 -13.44 0.45 11.43
C ALA A 58 -12.70 0.52 12.76
N GLU A 59 -13.25 1.15 13.78
CA GLU A 59 -12.60 1.31 15.10
C GLU A 59 -13.10 0.33 16.15
N ALA A 60 -14.09 -0.50 15.81
CA ALA A 60 -14.85 -1.32 16.76
C ALA A 60 -15.34 -0.48 17.97
N LEU A 61 -15.73 0.77 17.73
CA LEU A 61 -16.29 1.65 18.73
C LEU A 61 -17.77 1.35 18.90
N TRP A 62 -18.14 0.65 19.96
CA TRP A 62 -19.50 0.19 20.18
C TRP A 62 -20.45 1.29 20.65
N ASP A 63 -20.06 2.00 21.70
CA ASP A 63 -20.83 3.08 22.28
C ASP A 63 -20.12 4.42 22.04
N GLY A 64 -20.88 5.45 21.72
CA GLY A 64 -20.30 6.75 21.43
C GLY A 64 -19.78 7.43 22.70
N GLN A 65 -18.65 8.11 22.56
CA GLN A 65 -18.00 8.78 23.68
C GLN A 65 -17.21 10.01 23.23
N ASN A 66 -17.02 10.94 24.17
CA ASN A 66 -16.07 12.04 24.02
C ASN A 66 -14.64 11.52 24.18
N GLY A 67 -13.71 12.03 23.40
CA GLY A 67 -12.32 11.57 23.44
C GLY A 67 -12.18 10.09 23.12
N ALA A 68 -12.89 9.65 22.10
CA ALA A 68 -12.89 8.28 21.62
C ALA A 68 -11.46 7.79 21.33
N PRO A 69 -11.15 6.53 21.70
CA PRO A 69 -9.82 6.01 21.58
C PRO A 69 -9.64 5.39 20.18
N PHE A 70 -8.41 5.41 19.67
CA PHE A 70 -8.07 4.71 18.44
C PHE A 70 -7.71 3.26 18.77
N SER A 71 -8.44 2.30 18.22
CA SER A 71 -8.26 0.89 18.55
C SER A 71 -7.10 0.29 17.76
N ILE A 72 -6.02 -0.12 18.41
CA ILE A 72 -4.93 -0.85 17.73
C ILE A 72 -5.35 -2.31 17.51
N PHE A 73 -5.94 -2.91 18.53
CA PHE A 73 -6.40 -4.29 18.52
C PHE A 73 -7.73 -4.39 19.27
N ALA A 74 -8.67 -5.12 18.71
CA ALA A 74 -9.94 -5.42 19.33
C ALA A 74 -10.35 -6.85 18.97
N TYR A 75 -10.89 -7.56 19.95
CA TYR A 75 -11.53 -8.85 19.78
C TYR A 75 -12.77 -8.88 20.68
N GLY A 76 -13.91 -9.26 20.13
CA GLY A 76 -15.15 -9.32 20.88
C GLY A 76 -16.23 -10.06 20.10
N ASP A 77 -17.30 -10.41 20.82
CA ASP A 77 -18.48 -10.98 20.21
C ASP A 77 -19.40 -9.86 19.69
N VAL A 78 -19.59 -9.85 18.38
CA VAL A 78 -20.46 -8.87 17.69
C VAL A 78 -21.91 -8.96 18.18
N SER A 79 -22.34 -10.14 18.64
CA SER A 79 -23.68 -10.35 19.17
C SER A 79 -23.90 -9.71 20.53
N GLU A 80 -22.84 -9.60 21.34
CA GLU A 80 -22.89 -8.96 22.66
C GLU A 80 -22.73 -7.44 22.59
N GLY A 81 -22.38 -6.89 21.42
CA GLY A 81 -22.34 -5.45 21.18
C GLY A 81 -21.24 -4.70 21.92
N HIS A 82 -20.16 -5.39 22.32
CA HIS A 82 -18.99 -4.81 22.98
C HIS A 82 -17.70 -5.59 22.69
N ASN A 83 -16.54 -4.98 22.93
CA ASN A 83 -15.24 -5.64 22.79
C ASN A 83 -14.89 -6.41 24.07
N SER A 84 -14.45 -7.66 23.96
CA SER A 84 -13.96 -8.44 25.10
C SER A 84 -12.51 -8.11 25.45
N VAL A 85 -11.70 -7.80 24.43
CA VAL A 85 -10.29 -7.40 24.57
C VAL A 85 -10.06 -6.20 23.66
N GLU A 86 -9.53 -5.11 24.21
CA GLU A 86 -9.21 -3.90 23.46
C GLU A 86 -7.85 -3.33 23.89
N ILE A 87 -7.03 -2.98 22.91
CA ILE A 87 -5.82 -2.19 23.08
C ILE A 87 -6.01 -0.93 22.25
N SER A 88 -6.15 0.21 22.92
CA SER A 88 -6.46 1.48 22.26
C SER A 88 -5.65 2.65 22.80
N LEU A 89 -5.53 3.70 22.00
CA LEU A 89 -4.84 4.95 22.33
C LEU A 89 -5.88 6.04 22.62
N PRO A 90 -5.98 6.56 23.86
CA PRO A 90 -6.99 7.54 24.23
C PRO A 90 -6.95 8.83 23.40
N GLY A 91 -8.11 9.36 23.02
CA GLY A 91 -8.29 10.65 22.35
C GLY A 91 -7.80 10.74 20.89
N VAL A 92 -7.11 9.71 20.38
CA VAL A 92 -6.57 9.72 19.02
C VAL A 92 -7.68 9.64 17.98
N LEU A 93 -8.73 8.85 18.21
CA LEU A 93 -9.82 8.73 17.25
C LEU A 93 -10.62 10.02 17.11
N SER A 94 -10.95 10.68 18.23
CA SER A 94 -11.58 12.01 18.22
C SER A 94 -10.75 13.06 17.46
N PHE A 95 -9.43 13.03 17.66
CA PHE A 95 -8.52 13.89 16.90
C PHE A 95 -8.51 13.56 15.40
N LEU A 96 -8.49 12.28 15.01
CA LEU A 96 -8.55 11.88 13.60
C LEU A 96 -9.89 12.22 12.95
N ALA A 97 -10.99 12.14 13.71
CA ALA A 97 -12.33 12.44 13.22
C ALA A 97 -12.54 13.93 12.96
N ASP A 98 -12.14 14.80 13.91
CA ASP A 98 -12.53 16.22 13.90
C ASP A 98 -11.39 17.21 14.22
N ASN A 99 -10.14 16.76 14.35
CA ASN A 99 -8.98 17.54 14.85
C ASN A 99 -9.14 18.08 16.29
N ASP A 100 -10.12 17.59 17.04
CA ASP A 100 -10.32 17.89 18.46
C ASP A 100 -10.24 16.58 19.25
N PRO A 101 -9.24 16.40 20.14
CA PRO A 101 -9.11 15.21 20.97
C PRO A 101 -10.28 14.93 21.91
N ASN A 102 -11.19 15.89 22.13
CA ASN A 102 -12.36 15.73 23.00
C ASN A 102 -13.69 15.62 22.22
N SER A 103 -13.66 15.60 20.89
CA SER A 103 -14.89 15.51 20.09
C SER A 103 -15.66 14.23 20.38
N TYR A 104 -16.99 14.32 20.30
CA TYR A 104 -17.87 13.16 20.40
C TYR A 104 -17.82 12.36 19.10
N VAL A 105 -17.51 11.07 19.20
CA VAL A 105 -17.60 10.13 18.07
C VAL A 105 -18.74 9.15 18.35
N PRO A 106 -19.74 9.04 17.45
CA PRO A 106 -20.85 8.12 17.64
C PRO A 106 -20.40 6.66 17.49
N GLY A 107 -20.91 5.78 18.35
CA GLY A 107 -20.61 4.34 18.33
C GLY A 107 -21.53 3.55 17.40
N ILE A 108 -21.17 2.29 17.15
CA ILE A 108 -21.95 1.34 16.33
C ILE A 108 -23.39 1.22 16.85
N ASN A 109 -23.59 1.11 18.16
CA ASN A 109 -24.91 0.95 18.77
C ASN A 109 -25.77 2.22 18.60
N ASP A 110 -25.17 3.39 18.80
CA ASP A 110 -25.84 4.69 18.61
C ASP A 110 -26.32 4.84 17.15
N ILE A 111 -25.44 4.51 16.20
CA ILE A 111 -25.71 4.71 14.78
C ILE A 111 -26.72 3.68 14.29
N ASN A 112 -26.63 2.42 14.74
CA ASN A 112 -27.61 1.39 14.37
C ASN A 112 -29.00 1.76 14.87
N LYS A 113 -29.11 2.23 16.13
CA LYS A 113 -30.37 2.72 16.68
C LYS A 113 -30.94 3.90 15.87
N ALA A 114 -30.11 4.88 15.53
CA ALA A 114 -30.53 6.00 14.68
C ALA A 114 -30.96 5.56 13.27
N GLN A 115 -30.35 4.51 12.72
CA GLN A 115 -30.74 3.93 11.44
C GLN A 115 -32.05 3.14 11.53
N GLU A 116 -32.29 2.40 12.61
CA GLU A 116 -33.56 1.73 12.87
C GLU A 116 -34.72 2.72 12.99
N GLU A 117 -34.51 3.84 13.69
CA GLU A 117 -35.50 4.91 13.80
C GLU A 117 -35.82 5.55 12.43
N LYS A 118 -34.81 5.65 11.55
CA LYS A 118 -34.95 6.33 10.25
C LYS A 118 -35.47 5.44 9.13
N TYR A 119 -35.01 4.19 9.07
CA TYR A 119 -35.24 3.26 7.96
C TYR A 119 -36.18 2.09 8.33
N GLY A 120 -36.55 1.99 9.61
CA GLY A 120 -37.40 0.94 10.16
C GLY A 120 -36.59 -0.20 10.78
N PRO A 121 -37.28 -1.15 11.45
CA PRO A 121 -36.64 -2.24 12.18
C PRO A 121 -35.70 -3.08 11.28
N GLY A 122 -34.46 -3.28 11.72
CA GLY A 122 -33.47 -4.07 11.00
C GLY A 122 -32.06 -3.90 11.56
N ASP A 123 -31.12 -4.73 11.12
CA ASP A 123 -29.70 -4.58 11.47
C ASP A 123 -28.96 -3.87 10.33
N TYR A 124 -28.44 -2.69 10.63
CA TYR A 124 -27.71 -1.85 9.68
C TYR A 124 -26.20 -1.89 9.87
N ARG A 125 -25.71 -2.78 10.74
CA ARG A 125 -24.30 -2.94 11.00
C ARG A 125 -23.62 -3.74 9.87
N PRO A 126 -22.45 -3.31 9.38
CA PRO A 126 -21.63 -4.12 8.50
C PRO A 126 -21.00 -5.29 9.27
N ASN A 127 -20.28 -6.16 8.57
CA ASN A 127 -19.44 -7.16 9.22
C ASN A 127 -18.26 -6.47 9.95
N ILE A 128 -18.42 -6.27 11.26
CA ILE A 128 -17.47 -5.52 12.10
C ILE A 128 -16.05 -6.12 12.07
N PRO A 129 -15.83 -7.43 12.28
CA PRO A 129 -14.48 -8.01 12.20
C PRO A 129 -13.80 -7.76 10.85
N VAL A 130 -14.55 -7.89 9.74
CA VAL A 130 -13.99 -7.64 8.41
C VAL A 130 -13.65 -6.16 8.24
N ALA A 131 -14.54 -5.24 8.63
CA ALA A 131 -14.28 -3.80 8.55
C ALA A 131 -13.05 -3.39 9.40
N PHE A 132 -13.00 -3.85 10.66
CA PHE A 132 -11.92 -3.58 11.59
C PHE A 132 -10.55 -4.07 11.07
N TRP A 133 -10.46 -5.34 10.69
CA TRP A 133 -9.18 -5.92 10.26
C TRP A 133 -8.76 -5.44 8.88
N SER A 134 -9.70 -5.28 7.94
CA SER A 134 -9.37 -4.73 6.61
C SER A 134 -8.80 -3.32 6.70
N PHE A 135 -9.36 -2.46 7.54
CA PHE A 135 -8.82 -1.12 7.79
C PHE A 135 -7.38 -1.15 8.33
N ARG A 136 -7.11 -2.04 9.31
CA ARG A 136 -5.76 -2.23 9.90
C ARG A 136 -4.76 -2.81 8.92
N TRP A 137 -5.14 -3.80 8.12
CA TRP A 137 -4.26 -4.35 7.10
C TRP A 137 -3.96 -3.33 6.01
N MET A 138 -4.96 -2.57 5.57
CA MET A 138 -4.78 -1.46 4.62
C MET A 138 -3.73 -0.46 5.13
N ILE A 139 -3.93 0.10 6.33
CA ILE A 139 -3.00 1.08 6.92
C ILE A 139 -1.65 0.43 7.19
N GLY A 140 -1.63 -0.79 7.76
CA GLY A 140 -0.41 -1.50 8.14
C GLY A 140 0.51 -1.76 6.95
N PHE A 141 0.00 -2.31 5.85
CA PHE A 141 0.79 -2.55 4.64
C PHE A 141 1.16 -1.26 3.90
N GLY A 142 0.30 -0.23 3.93
CA GLY A 142 0.60 1.10 3.40
C GLY A 142 1.75 1.77 4.14
N MET A 143 1.66 1.85 5.47
CA MET A 143 2.68 2.42 6.33
C MET A 143 3.97 1.60 6.35
N ALA A 144 3.89 0.28 6.26
CA ALA A 144 5.07 -0.58 6.11
C ALA A 144 5.82 -0.30 4.80
N SER A 145 5.09 -0.12 3.68
CA SER A 145 5.69 0.24 2.39
C SER A 145 6.38 1.60 2.45
N PHE A 146 5.69 2.60 3.02
CA PHE A 146 6.22 3.94 3.22
C PHE A 146 7.46 3.95 4.13
N GLY A 147 7.39 3.27 5.28
CA GLY A 147 8.49 3.14 6.23
C GLY A 147 9.71 2.43 5.66
N LEU A 148 9.51 1.34 4.88
CA LEU A 148 10.59 0.68 4.15
C LEU A 148 11.20 1.60 3.08
N GLY A 149 10.40 2.46 2.45
CA GLY A 149 10.88 3.51 1.56
C GLY A 149 11.82 4.50 2.26
N ILE A 150 11.41 5.04 3.41
CA ILE A 150 12.22 5.96 4.21
C ILE A 150 13.50 5.27 4.68
N LEU A 151 13.37 4.08 5.27
CA LEU A 151 14.50 3.28 5.74
C LEU A 151 15.47 3.00 4.59
N GLY A 152 14.97 2.67 3.41
CA GLY A 152 15.78 2.47 2.22
C GLY A 152 16.55 3.71 1.79
N LEU A 153 15.90 4.89 1.76
CA LEU A 153 16.57 6.15 1.44
C LEU A 153 17.67 6.50 2.45
N TRP A 154 17.45 6.18 3.73
CA TRP A 154 18.40 6.38 4.81
C TRP A 154 19.59 5.42 4.73
N LEU A 155 19.34 4.12 4.53
CA LEU A 155 20.36 3.07 4.43
C LEU A 155 21.23 3.22 3.18
N THR A 156 20.67 3.79 2.10
CA THR A 156 21.35 4.03 0.82
C THR A 156 21.71 5.51 0.59
N ARG A 157 21.89 6.28 1.68
CA ARG A 157 22.18 7.72 1.61
C ARG A 157 23.46 8.04 0.83
N ARG A 158 23.52 9.26 0.29
CA ARG A 158 24.57 9.71 -0.65
C ARG A 158 25.98 9.61 -0.06
N LYS A 159 26.97 9.35 -0.94
CA LYS A 159 28.38 9.09 -0.62
C LYS A 159 29.04 10.15 0.27
N PHE A 160 28.64 11.42 0.17
CA PHE A 160 29.19 12.52 0.97
C PHE A 160 28.82 12.45 2.47
N LEU A 161 27.71 11.79 2.82
CA LEU A 161 27.31 11.55 4.22
C LEU A 161 28.04 10.35 4.84
N LEU A 162 28.83 9.61 4.05
CA LEU A 162 29.55 8.43 4.49
C LEU A 162 31.07 8.71 4.62
N PRO A 163 31.73 8.12 5.63
CA PRO A 163 33.19 8.07 5.71
C PRO A 163 33.78 7.47 4.42
N PRO A 164 34.98 7.92 3.97
CA PRO A 164 35.60 7.43 2.74
C PRO A 164 35.65 5.89 2.63
N ALA A 165 35.93 5.20 3.74
CA ALA A 165 36.02 3.73 3.81
C ALA A 165 34.70 2.98 3.52
N LEU A 166 33.54 3.65 3.58
CA LEU A 166 32.23 3.03 3.36
C LEU A 166 31.60 3.42 2.00
N ARG A 167 32.27 4.28 1.22
CA ARG A 167 31.80 4.71 -0.10
C ARG A 167 32.06 3.58 -1.10
N THR A 168 31.05 3.27 -1.91
CA THR A 168 31.16 2.26 -2.97
C THR A 168 31.31 2.91 -4.34
N GLY A 169 32.03 2.26 -5.26
CA GLY A 169 32.10 2.62 -6.68
C GLY A 169 30.74 2.57 -7.37
N GLU A 170 30.59 3.07 -8.60
CA GLU A 170 29.29 3.06 -9.32
C GLU A 170 28.80 1.65 -9.64
N ASP A 171 29.73 0.75 -9.95
CA ASP A 171 29.49 -0.67 -10.26
C ASP A 171 29.38 -1.58 -9.03
N GLU A 172 29.48 -1.00 -7.82
CA GLU A 172 29.42 -1.76 -6.57
C GLU A 172 28.07 -1.59 -5.86
N VAL A 173 27.57 -2.69 -5.29
CA VAL A 173 26.35 -2.67 -4.49
C VAL A 173 26.54 -1.71 -3.31
N PRO A 174 25.60 -0.77 -3.06
CA PRO A 174 25.73 0.18 -1.97
C PRO A 174 25.79 -0.54 -0.62
N ASN A 175 26.77 -0.18 0.20
CA ASN A 175 26.80 -0.59 1.59
C ASN A 175 25.56 -0.03 2.30
N LEU A 176 24.75 -0.89 2.91
CA LEU A 176 23.66 -0.46 3.75
C LEU A 176 24.23 0.03 5.07
N VAL A 177 23.99 1.30 5.40
CA VAL A 177 24.60 1.91 6.58
C VAL A 177 23.50 2.46 7.47
N LEU A 178 23.35 1.91 8.68
CA LEU A 178 22.40 2.44 9.66
C LEU A 178 23.00 3.61 10.45
N PHE A 179 24.22 3.42 10.99
CA PHE A 179 24.96 4.42 11.78
C PHE A 179 26.18 4.92 11.01
N ARG A 180 26.61 6.16 11.26
CA ARG A 180 27.65 6.87 10.48
C ARG A 180 28.96 6.09 10.29
N ASN A 181 29.32 5.21 11.23
CA ASN A 181 30.67 4.64 11.31
C ASN A 181 30.75 3.14 10.95
N LYS A 182 29.62 2.45 10.70
CA LYS A 182 29.65 0.99 10.47
C LYS A 182 28.59 0.53 9.48
N ALA A 183 29.00 -0.32 8.54
CA ALA A 183 28.09 -1.03 7.65
C ALA A 183 27.20 -1.99 8.43
N LEU A 184 25.99 -2.20 7.94
CA LEU A 184 25.02 -3.13 8.50
C LEU A 184 25.56 -4.57 8.38
N SER A 185 25.35 -5.38 9.43
CA SER A 185 25.79 -6.79 9.43
C SER A 185 25.18 -7.55 8.24
N PRO A 186 25.88 -8.55 7.67
CA PRO A 186 25.39 -9.34 6.54
C PRO A 186 23.98 -9.91 6.75
N LYS A 187 23.64 -10.33 7.98
CA LYS A 187 22.31 -10.85 8.31
C LYS A 187 21.21 -9.79 8.13
N PHE A 188 21.44 -8.60 8.65
CA PHE A 188 20.49 -7.48 8.56
C PHE A 188 20.43 -6.89 7.15
N THR A 189 21.55 -6.89 6.41
CA THR A 189 21.57 -6.52 4.99
C THR A 189 20.71 -7.47 4.16
N LYS A 190 20.85 -8.79 4.38
CA LYS A 190 20.00 -9.80 3.74
C LYS A 190 18.53 -9.62 4.12
N LEU A 191 18.24 -9.35 5.39
CA LEU A 191 16.88 -9.09 5.86
C LEU A 191 16.26 -7.88 5.16
N TYR A 192 16.98 -6.76 5.07
CA TYR A 192 16.49 -5.57 4.37
C TYR A 192 16.19 -5.86 2.89
N TRP A 193 17.09 -6.56 2.18
CA TRP A 193 16.85 -6.91 0.78
C TRP A 193 15.63 -7.82 0.61
N LEU A 194 15.43 -8.75 1.55
CA LEU A 194 14.25 -9.61 1.57
C LEU A 194 12.97 -8.78 1.81
N THR A 195 12.95 -7.90 2.82
CA THR A 195 11.78 -7.05 3.09
C THR A 195 11.52 -6.06 1.97
N ALA A 196 12.58 -5.53 1.34
CA ALA A 196 12.46 -4.66 0.17
C ALA A 196 11.85 -5.41 -1.03
N LEU A 197 12.16 -6.71 -1.21
CA LEU A 197 11.49 -7.54 -2.22
C LEU A 197 9.98 -7.63 -1.98
N TRP A 198 9.56 -7.82 -0.73
CA TRP A 198 8.14 -7.89 -0.35
C TRP A 198 7.36 -6.59 -0.60
N THR A 199 8.04 -5.44 -0.73
CA THR A 199 7.39 -4.18 -1.15
C THR A 199 6.74 -4.24 -2.52
N LEU A 200 7.04 -5.27 -3.34
CA LEU A 200 6.30 -5.53 -4.58
C LEU A 200 4.83 -5.86 -4.31
N LEU A 201 4.54 -6.53 -3.20
CA LEU A 201 3.20 -7.03 -2.86
C LEU A 201 2.47 -6.12 -1.87
N PHE A 202 3.18 -5.42 -0.98
CA PHE A 202 2.54 -4.64 0.07
C PHE A 202 1.56 -3.58 -0.43
N PRO A 203 1.86 -2.76 -1.46
CA PRO A 203 0.88 -1.81 -1.99
C PRO A 203 -0.35 -2.49 -2.58
N LEU A 204 -0.17 -3.65 -3.24
CA LEU A 204 -1.29 -4.44 -3.78
C LEU A 204 -2.18 -4.96 -2.66
N ILE A 205 -1.57 -5.54 -1.62
CA ILE A 205 -2.28 -6.06 -0.44
C ILE A 205 -3.02 -4.92 0.27
N ALA A 206 -2.36 -3.77 0.48
CA ALA A 206 -2.97 -2.59 1.08
C ALA A 206 -4.19 -2.11 0.27
N ASN A 207 -4.06 -2.03 -1.05
CA ASN A 207 -5.13 -1.63 -1.95
C ASN A 207 -6.30 -2.63 -1.91
N SER A 208 -6.02 -3.93 -1.96
CA SER A 208 -7.05 -4.98 -1.85
C SER A 208 -7.82 -4.87 -0.54
N TRP A 209 -7.13 -4.72 0.59
CA TRP A 209 -7.79 -4.54 1.88
C TRP A 209 -8.55 -3.21 1.98
N GLY A 210 -8.06 -2.15 1.33
CA GLY A 210 -8.79 -0.88 1.24
C GLY A 210 -10.11 -1.02 0.52
N TRP A 211 -10.14 -1.73 -0.62
CA TRP A 211 -11.39 -2.03 -1.33
C TRP A 211 -12.33 -2.92 -0.53
N ILE A 212 -11.79 -3.96 0.13
CA ILE A 212 -12.58 -4.80 1.02
C ILE A 212 -13.20 -3.96 2.13
N PHE A 213 -12.42 -3.08 2.77
CA PHE A 213 -12.91 -2.18 3.81
C PHE A 213 -14.03 -1.27 3.29
N THR A 214 -13.84 -0.61 2.14
CA THR A 214 -14.82 0.35 1.62
C THR A 214 -16.13 -0.31 1.20
N GLU A 215 -16.07 -1.53 0.64
CA GLU A 215 -17.23 -2.27 0.17
C GLU A 215 -17.95 -3.00 1.31
N MET A 216 -17.21 -3.69 2.18
CA MET A 216 -17.79 -4.41 3.31
C MET A 216 -18.30 -3.46 4.39
N GLY A 217 -17.63 -2.33 4.61
CA GLY A 217 -18.11 -1.27 5.50
C GLY A 217 -19.31 -0.49 4.96
N ARG A 218 -19.70 -0.69 3.69
CA ARG A 218 -20.93 -0.11 3.12
C ARG A 218 -22.16 -1.00 3.37
N GLN A 219 -21.96 -2.28 3.66
CA GLN A 219 -23.05 -3.20 3.98
C GLN A 219 -23.87 -2.69 5.19
N PRO A 220 -25.20 -2.85 5.19
CA PRO A 220 -26.02 -3.62 4.24
C PRO A 220 -26.52 -2.83 3.01
N TRP A 221 -25.87 -1.71 2.67
CA TRP A 221 -26.34 -0.83 1.59
C TRP A 221 -25.61 -1.05 0.26
N VAL A 222 -26.37 -1.11 -0.84
CA VAL A 222 -25.85 -0.91 -2.20
C VAL A 222 -25.73 0.58 -2.47
N VAL A 223 -26.85 1.28 -2.29
CA VAL A 223 -26.94 2.74 -2.33
C VAL A 223 -27.34 3.20 -0.94
N TYR A 224 -26.43 3.92 -0.28
CA TYR A 224 -26.58 4.30 1.12
C TYR A 224 -27.91 5.02 1.37
N GLY A 225 -28.73 4.48 2.28
CA GLY A 225 -30.02 5.03 2.66
C GLY A 225 -31.12 4.92 1.61
N VAL A 226 -30.89 4.20 0.50
CA VAL A 226 -31.85 4.05 -0.61
C VAL A 226 -32.12 2.59 -0.93
N LEU A 227 -31.08 1.79 -1.16
CA LEU A 227 -31.20 0.40 -1.61
C LEU A 227 -30.31 -0.52 -0.78
N GLN A 228 -30.91 -1.53 -0.15
CA GLN A 228 -30.18 -2.55 0.59
C GLN A 228 -29.69 -3.67 -0.33
N THR A 229 -28.60 -4.32 0.07
CA THR A 229 -27.98 -5.43 -0.66
C THR A 229 -28.94 -6.60 -0.86
N ARG A 230 -29.78 -6.89 0.14
CA ARG A 230 -30.80 -7.95 0.05
C ARG A 230 -31.84 -7.69 -1.05
N ASP A 231 -32.12 -6.42 -1.34
CA ASP A 231 -33.12 -6.01 -2.33
C ASP A 231 -32.52 -5.86 -3.74
N GLY A 232 -31.19 -5.90 -3.86
CA GLY A 232 -30.46 -5.78 -5.12
C GLY A 232 -30.29 -7.09 -5.90
N VAL A 233 -30.81 -8.21 -5.40
CA VAL A 233 -30.65 -9.53 -6.02
C VAL A 233 -31.60 -9.68 -7.21
N SER A 234 -31.08 -10.14 -8.36
CA SER A 234 -31.87 -10.34 -9.58
C SER A 234 -32.89 -11.49 -9.42
N PRO A 235 -34.21 -11.25 -9.56
CA PRO A 235 -35.22 -12.28 -9.32
C PRO A 235 -35.23 -13.42 -10.35
N GLY A 236 -34.72 -13.16 -11.56
CA GLY A 236 -34.76 -14.11 -12.68
C GLY A 236 -33.51 -14.98 -12.84
N VAL A 237 -32.51 -14.82 -11.97
CA VAL A 237 -31.24 -15.57 -12.08
C VAL A 237 -31.23 -16.68 -11.04
N SER A 238 -31.08 -17.91 -11.51
CA SER A 238 -31.00 -19.10 -10.66
C SER A 238 -29.67 -19.18 -9.91
N GLN A 239 -29.67 -19.85 -8.76
CA GLN A 239 -28.43 -20.15 -8.02
C GLN A 239 -27.43 -20.93 -8.87
N GLY A 240 -27.90 -21.77 -9.80
CA GLY A 240 -27.06 -22.53 -10.72
C GLY A 240 -26.30 -21.65 -11.71
N GLU A 241 -26.95 -20.62 -12.27
CA GLU A 241 -26.31 -19.65 -13.17
C GLU A 241 -25.26 -18.81 -12.42
N ILE A 242 -25.56 -18.38 -11.20
CA ILE A 242 -24.61 -17.65 -10.35
C ILE A 242 -23.40 -18.54 -10.05
N LEU A 243 -23.62 -19.78 -9.58
CA LEU A 243 -22.53 -20.68 -9.25
C LEU A 243 -21.67 -21.02 -10.48
N THR A 244 -22.31 -21.30 -11.62
CA THR A 244 -21.62 -21.62 -12.87
C THR A 244 -20.76 -20.46 -13.35
N SER A 245 -21.33 -19.24 -13.38
CA SER A 245 -20.58 -18.04 -13.78
C SER A 245 -19.47 -17.69 -12.81
N MET A 246 -19.69 -17.79 -11.49
CA MET A 246 -18.64 -17.60 -10.48
C MET A 246 -17.49 -18.58 -10.65
N ILE A 247 -17.78 -19.87 -10.83
CA ILE A 247 -16.75 -20.90 -11.08
C ILE A 247 -15.99 -20.58 -12.38
N LEU A 248 -16.71 -20.30 -13.47
CA LEU A 248 -16.11 -20.02 -14.76
C LEU A 248 -15.17 -18.80 -14.70
N PHE A 249 -15.64 -17.67 -14.18
CA PHE A 249 -14.81 -16.47 -14.05
C PHE A 249 -13.64 -16.68 -13.08
N THR A 250 -13.86 -17.39 -11.97
CA THR A 250 -12.79 -17.71 -11.03
C THR A 250 -11.70 -18.55 -11.69
N LEU A 251 -12.05 -19.57 -12.46
CA LEU A 251 -11.10 -20.41 -13.17
C LEU A 251 -10.35 -19.62 -14.25
N ILE A 252 -11.04 -18.80 -15.03
CA ILE A 252 -10.41 -17.95 -16.06
C ILE A 252 -9.40 -17.02 -15.41
N TYR A 253 -9.79 -16.29 -14.35
CA TYR A 253 -8.89 -15.38 -13.65
C TYR A 253 -7.75 -16.10 -12.93
N ALA A 254 -7.97 -17.31 -12.39
CA ALA A 254 -6.91 -18.11 -11.81
C ALA A 254 -5.86 -18.53 -12.86
N VAL A 255 -6.29 -18.95 -14.05
CA VAL A 255 -5.38 -19.30 -15.16
C VAL A 255 -4.58 -18.06 -15.59
N LEU A 256 -5.24 -16.92 -15.77
CA LEU A 256 -4.58 -15.67 -16.14
C LEU A 256 -3.56 -15.24 -15.08
N ALA A 257 -3.92 -15.31 -13.79
CA ALA A 257 -3.00 -15.00 -12.69
C ALA A 257 -1.77 -15.91 -12.69
N VAL A 258 -1.93 -17.22 -12.96
CA VAL A 258 -0.78 -18.15 -13.07
C VAL A 258 0.13 -17.77 -14.24
N ILE A 259 -0.45 -17.45 -15.40
CA ILE A 259 0.31 -17.03 -16.58
C ILE A 259 1.06 -15.72 -16.29
N GLU A 260 0.37 -14.72 -15.74
CA GLU A 260 0.95 -13.43 -15.40
C GLU A 260 2.10 -13.57 -14.40
N VAL A 261 1.90 -14.29 -13.29
CA VAL A 261 2.96 -14.52 -12.30
C VAL A 261 4.15 -15.25 -12.91
N LYS A 262 3.92 -16.26 -13.77
CA LYS A 262 5.01 -16.96 -14.48
C LYS A 262 5.80 -16.00 -15.38
N LEU A 263 5.11 -15.15 -16.14
CA LEU A 263 5.75 -14.17 -17.02
C LEU A 263 6.51 -13.12 -16.20
N LEU A 264 5.90 -12.56 -15.15
CA LEU A 264 6.55 -11.62 -14.24
C LEU A 264 7.83 -12.21 -13.65
N VAL A 265 7.77 -13.45 -13.12
CA VAL A 265 8.96 -14.12 -12.57
C VAL A 265 10.02 -14.36 -13.65
N LYS A 266 9.62 -14.75 -14.86
CA LYS A 266 10.54 -14.98 -15.99
C LYS A 266 11.30 -13.69 -16.33
N TYR A 267 10.60 -12.58 -16.52
CA TYR A 267 11.21 -11.30 -16.92
C TYR A 267 11.96 -10.61 -15.76
N ILE A 268 11.46 -10.71 -14.52
CA ILE A 268 12.20 -10.23 -13.34
C ILE A 268 13.54 -10.96 -13.21
N LYS A 269 13.57 -12.28 -13.43
CA LYS A 269 14.81 -13.06 -13.36
C LYS A 269 15.77 -12.77 -14.51
N ALA A 270 15.26 -12.50 -15.71
CA ALA A 270 16.07 -12.15 -16.87
C ALA A 270 16.82 -10.83 -16.65
N GLY A 271 16.17 -9.84 -16.04
CA GLY A 271 16.77 -8.52 -15.82
C GLY A 271 16.81 -7.68 -17.11
N PRO A 272 17.30 -6.43 -17.03
CA PRO A 272 17.51 -5.59 -18.20
C PRO A 272 18.62 -6.17 -19.10
N PRO A 273 18.61 -5.87 -20.42
CA PRO A 273 19.74 -6.17 -21.28
C PRO A 273 21.02 -5.51 -20.74
N GLU A 274 22.16 -6.14 -21.00
CA GLU A 274 23.46 -5.53 -20.65
C GLU A 274 23.68 -4.28 -21.51
N LEU A 275 24.11 -3.21 -20.87
CA LEU A 275 24.43 -1.97 -21.55
C LEU A 275 25.72 -2.20 -22.35
N THR A 276 25.66 -1.96 -23.66
CA THR A 276 26.84 -1.99 -24.53
C THR A 276 27.72 -0.76 -24.27
N GLU A 277 29.00 -0.80 -24.69
CA GLU A 277 29.87 0.39 -24.60
C GLU A 277 29.26 1.59 -25.34
N SER A 278 28.54 1.36 -26.44
CA SER A 278 27.80 2.40 -27.16
C SER A 278 26.61 2.96 -26.37
N ASP A 279 26.02 2.21 -25.45
CA ASP A 279 24.94 2.70 -24.58
C ASP A 279 25.49 3.54 -23.41
N LEU A 280 26.66 3.16 -22.90
CA LEU A 280 27.34 3.86 -21.79
C LEU A 280 28.04 5.14 -22.26
N ASN A 281 28.61 5.10 -23.46
CA ASN A 281 29.27 6.20 -24.12
C ASN A 281 28.57 6.44 -25.46
N PRO A 282 27.36 7.06 -25.45
CA PRO A 282 26.68 7.40 -26.69
C PRO A 282 27.64 8.23 -27.55
N PRO A 283 27.77 7.93 -28.85
CA PRO A 283 28.70 8.63 -29.71
C PRO A 283 28.40 10.12 -29.64
N THR A 284 29.37 10.90 -29.19
CA THR A 284 29.27 12.37 -29.15
C THR A 284 29.29 12.98 -30.55
N ARG A 285 29.54 12.16 -31.59
CA ARG A 285 29.59 12.51 -33.02
C ARG A 285 29.09 11.33 -33.87
N ILE A 286 28.30 11.58 -34.91
CA ILE A 286 28.05 10.57 -35.96
C ILE A 286 29.28 10.56 -36.89
N ASN A 287 29.93 9.41 -37.02
CA ASN A 287 31.16 9.19 -37.81
C ASN A 287 32.33 10.12 -37.43
N GLY A 288 32.98 9.86 -36.30
CA GLY A 288 34.25 10.54 -36.02
C GLY A 288 35.36 9.97 -36.88
N HIS A 289 35.85 10.73 -37.85
CA HIS A 289 37.27 10.96 -38.15
C HIS A 289 37.37 12.39 -38.71
N ASP A 290 38.32 13.16 -38.16
CA ASP A 290 38.71 14.53 -38.52
C ASP A 290 38.08 15.67 -37.69
N ASP A 291 38.97 16.52 -37.15
CA ASP A 291 38.72 17.61 -36.20
C ASP A 291 38.32 18.94 -36.85
N GLU A 292 38.00 18.97 -38.15
CA GLU A 292 37.80 20.23 -38.90
C GLU A 292 36.35 20.77 -38.94
N ASP A 293 35.33 19.99 -38.56
CA ASP A 293 33.92 20.42 -38.71
C ASP A 293 33.18 20.57 -37.36
N ALA A 294 33.46 21.67 -36.65
CA ALA A 294 32.83 21.99 -35.35
C ALA A 294 31.38 22.53 -35.44
N ASP A 295 30.86 22.80 -36.64
CA ASP A 295 29.61 23.57 -36.83
C ASP A 295 28.40 22.76 -37.35
N ARG A 296 28.44 21.42 -37.35
CA ARG A 296 27.29 20.62 -37.82
C ARG A 296 26.25 20.42 -36.70
N PRO A 297 24.96 20.77 -36.92
CA PRO A 297 23.92 20.61 -35.91
C PRO A 297 23.53 19.14 -35.70
N MET A 298 23.25 18.80 -34.44
CA MET A 298 22.86 17.47 -33.98
C MET A 298 21.52 17.04 -34.62
N ALA A 299 21.55 16.01 -35.46
CA ALA A 299 20.34 15.39 -35.98
C ALA A 299 19.88 14.28 -35.02
N PHE A 300 18.78 14.52 -34.31
CA PHE A 300 18.08 13.45 -33.58
C PHE A 300 17.35 12.57 -34.59
N SER A 301 17.72 11.29 -34.69
CA SER A 301 16.90 10.30 -35.38
C SER A 301 15.69 9.97 -34.51
N TYR A 302 14.50 10.20 -35.08
CA TYR A 302 13.19 9.85 -34.53
C TYR A 302 12.99 8.34 -34.46
#